data_AF-A0A3C0C5M1-F1
#
_entry.id   AF-A0A3C0C5M1-F1
#
_cell.length_a   1.000
_cell.length_b   1.000
_cell.length_c   1.000
_cell.angle_alpha   90.00
_cell.angle_beta   90.00
_cell.angle_gamma   90.00
#
_symmetry.space_group_name_H-M   'P 1'
#
loop_
_entity.id
_entity.type
_entity.pdbx_description
1 polymer ?
#
loop_
_entity_poly.entity_id
_entity_poly.type
_entity_poly.pdbx_seq_one_letter_code
_entity_poly.pdbx_strand_id
1 'polypeptide(L)'
;MKKRILIYAVLFIAMITLCSTAMAASAKFVRAYRDSSYDMYVNRVNIIQNQGVISFWVKSVYSDQGKALVKKELPKKHQKAPVEYGLDYFVFDTKKGKYSIKLASVYSNGKEIYREGSKKWLPIKDGTIAAVLINEVNKALAEKNN
;
A
#
# COMPACT_ATOMS: atom_id res chain seq x y z
N MET A 1 2.85 48.22 21.47
CA MET A 1 2.09 47.56 20.38
C MET A 1 2.97 46.81 19.37
N LYS A 2 4.12 47.37 18.94
CA LYS A 2 5.03 46.74 17.95
C LYS A 2 5.53 45.33 18.30
N LYS A 3 5.87 45.05 19.58
CA LYS A 3 6.34 43.73 20.02
C LYS A 3 5.27 42.63 19.97
N ARG A 4 3.99 42.97 20.19
CA ARG A 4 2.88 42.00 20.15
C ARG A 4 2.58 41.59 18.71
N ILE A 5 2.64 42.51 17.76
CA ILE A 5 2.47 42.25 16.32
C ILE A 5 3.54 41.27 15.82
N LEU A 6 4.79 41.42 16.28
CA LEU A 6 5.89 40.52 15.92
C LEU A 6 5.63 39.08 16.40
N ILE A 7 5.09 38.91 17.61
CA ILE A 7 4.74 37.59 18.17
C ILE A 7 3.62 36.94 17.34
N TYR A 8 2.59 37.69 16.95
CA TYR A 8 1.51 37.17 16.12
C TYR A 8 1.98 36.80 14.70
N ALA A 9 2.90 37.57 14.11
CA ALA A 9 3.47 37.25 12.80
C ALA A 9 4.33 35.96 12.84
N VAL A 10 5.13 35.77 13.89
CA VAL A 10 5.92 34.55 14.08
C VAL A 10 5.03 33.33 14.32
N LEU A 11 3.97 33.46 15.12
CA LEU A 11 2.99 32.39 15.33
C LEU A 11 2.24 32.02 14.03
N PHE A 12 1.92 33.00 13.19
CA PHE A 12 1.26 32.76 11.90
C PHE A 12 2.18 32.02 10.92
N ILE A 13 3.46 32.40 10.83
CA ILE A 13 4.45 31.70 10.00
C ILE A 13 4.69 30.26 10.51
N ALA A 14 4.76 30.07 11.82
CA ALA A 14 4.88 28.73 12.43
C ALA A 14 3.66 27.84 12.14
N MET A 15 2.46 28.41 12.08
CA MET A 15 1.24 27.68 11.76
C MET A 15 1.19 27.26 10.28
N ILE A 16 1.73 28.08 9.36
CA ILE A 16 1.82 27.74 7.93
C ILE A 16 2.80 26.59 7.71
N THR A 17 3.98 26.62 8.35
CA THR A 17 5.00 25.57 8.19
C THR A 17 4.61 24.23 8.83
N LEU A 18 3.80 24.25 9.89
CA LEU A 18 3.25 23.03 10.49
C LEU A 18 2.18 22.37 9.60
N CYS A 19 1.40 23.14 8.85
CA CYS A 19 0.43 22.58 7.89
C CYS A 19 1.09 22.01 6.60
N SER A 20 2.27 22.51 6.21
CA SER A 20 2.91 22.08 4.95
C SER A 20 3.58 20.69 5.06
N THR A 21 3.97 20.26 6.26
CA THR A 21 4.63 18.95 6.45
C THR A 21 3.66 17.77 6.33
N ALA A 22 2.37 17.99 6.55
CA ALA A 22 1.34 16.95 6.40
C ALA A 22 1.08 16.56 4.93
N MET A 23 1.36 17.45 3.97
CA MET A 23 1.16 17.16 2.54
C MET A 23 2.26 16.28 1.94
N ALA A 24 3.47 16.30 2.52
CA ALA A 24 4.60 15.51 2.02
C ALA A 24 4.54 14.02 2.41
N ALA A 25 3.85 13.68 3.51
CA ALA A 25 3.67 12.30 3.96
C ALA A 25 2.51 11.57 3.24
N SER A 26 1.76 12.26 2.38
CA SER A 26 0.51 11.77 1.78
C SER A 26 0.65 10.76 0.62
N ALA A 27 1.84 10.50 0.05
CA ALA A 27 1.87 9.84 -1.26
C ALA A 27 2.60 8.50 -1.38
N LYS A 28 3.24 7.95 -0.33
CA LYS A 28 3.96 6.67 -0.49
C LYS A 28 3.00 5.50 -0.67
N PHE A 29 2.05 5.36 0.24
CA PHE A 29 1.05 4.28 0.24
C PHE A 29 -0.34 4.89 0.15
N VAL A 30 -1.03 4.66 -0.97
CA VAL A 30 -2.39 5.16 -1.20
C VAL A 30 -3.38 4.01 -1.09
N ARG A 31 -4.43 4.21 -0.28
CA ARG A 31 -5.44 3.17 -0.09
C ARG A 31 -6.22 2.96 -1.38
N ALA A 32 -6.17 1.75 -1.90
CA ALA A 32 -6.86 1.35 -3.12
C ALA A 32 -8.14 0.56 -2.81
N TYR A 33 -8.14 -0.24 -1.73
CA TYR A 33 -9.25 -1.12 -1.38
C TYR A 33 -9.48 -1.15 0.13
N ARG A 34 -10.72 -1.41 0.53
CA ARG A 34 -11.15 -1.54 1.93
C ARG A 34 -12.35 -2.46 2.05
N ASP A 35 -12.30 -3.36 3.02
CA ASP A 35 -13.46 -4.09 3.53
C ASP A 35 -13.41 -4.21 5.06
N SER A 36 -14.23 -5.09 5.65
CA SER A 36 -14.26 -5.32 7.11
C SER A 36 -13.02 -6.04 7.65
N SER A 37 -12.26 -6.71 6.80
CA SER A 37 -11.12 -7.53 7.17
C SER A 37 -9.78 -6.81 6.95
N TYR A 38 -9.67 -5.96 5.93
CA TYR A 38 -8.43 -5.27 5.64
C TYR A 38 -8.59 -4.01 4.77
N ASP A 39 -7.63 -3.10 4.94
CA ASP A 39 -7.36 -1.98 4.05
C ASP A 39 -6.10 -2.31 3.22
N MET A 40 -6.15 -2.17 1.90
CA MET A 40 -4.99 -2.38 1.02
C MET A 40 -4.50 -1.06 0.42
N TYR A 41 -3.18 -0.90 0.44
CA TYR A 41 -2.50 0.31 0.02
C TYR A 41 -1.46 0.01 -1.05
N VAL A 42 -1.53 0.70 -2.19
CA VAL A 42 -0.55 0.62 -3.26
C VAL A 42 0.63 1.54 -2.94
N ASN A 43 1.86 1.01 -3.04
CA ASN A 43 3.06 1.82 -2.95
C ASN A 43 3.29 2.56 -4.28
N ARG A 44 2.93 3.84 -4.34
CA ARG A 44 3.02 4.65 -5.56
C ARG A 44 4.45 5.04 -5.94
N VAL A 45 5.37 5.03 -4.99
CA VAL A 45 6.78 5.46 -5.20
C VAL A 45 7.59 4.35 -5.87
N ASN A 46 7.24 3.09 -5.64
CA ASN A 46 7.99 1.93 -6.12
C ASN A 46 7.27 1.18 -7.26
N ILE A 47 6.51 1.89 -8.09
CA ILE A 47 5.91 1.31 -9.31
C ILE A 47 6.99 1.24 -10.38
N ILE A 48 7.21 0.05 -10.92
CA ILE A 48 8.19 -0.21 -12.00
C ILE A 48 7.40 -0.60 -13.25
N GLN A 49 7.66 0.09 -14.36
CA GLN A 49 7.10 -0.25 -15.67
C GLN A 49 8.23 -0.65 -16.61
N ASN A 50 8.14 -1.84 -17.19
CA ASN A 50 9.11 -2.34 -18.16
C ASN A 50 8.43 -3.22 -19.21
N GLN A 51 8.58 -2.88 -20.50
CA GLN A 51 8.18 -3.72 -21.65
C GLN A 51 6.74 -4.29 -21.61
N GLY A 52 5.78 -3.53 -21.08
CA GLY A 52 4.39 -3.99 -20.94
C GLY A 52 4.13 -4.85 -19.69
N VAL A 53 5.06 -4.82 -18.74
CA VAL A 53 4.88 -5.39 -17.40
C VAL A 53 4.97 -4.25 -16.38
N ILE A 54 4.00 -4.19 -15.47
CA ILE A 54 3.99 -3.26 -14.35
C ILE A 54 4.16 -4.06 -13.06
N SER A 55 5.10 -3.69 -12.22
CA SER A 55 5.34 -4.34 -10.92
C SER A 55 5.23 -3.32 -9.79
N PHE A 56 4.61 -3.70 -8.69
CA PHE A 56 4.32 -2.79 -7.59
C PHE A 56 4.10 -3.54 -6.27
N TRP A 57 4.28 -2.81 -5.16
CA TRP A 57 4.06 -3.33 -3.82
C TRP A 57 2.70 -2.93 -3.29
N VAL A 58 2.03 -3.85 -2.59
CA VAL A 58 0.76 -3.61 -1.91
C VAL A 58 0.91 -3.96 -0.44
N LYS A 59 0.57 -3.03 0.44
CA LYS A 59 0.53 -3.25 1.89
C LYS A 59 -0.90 -3.51 2.32
N SER A 60 -1.13 -4.62 3.02
CA SER A 60 -2.43 -5.01 3.56
C SER A 60 -2.43 -4.79 5.08
N VAL A 61 -3.25 -3.86 5.57
CA VAL A 61 -3.41 -3.59 7.01
C VAL A 61 -4.67 -4.31 7.48
N TYR A 62 -4.51 -5.25 8.40
CA TYR A 62 -5.58 -6.14 8.83
C TYR A 62 -6.36 -5.59 10.03
N SER A 63 -7.68 -5.70 10.00
CA SER A 63 -8.52 -5.59 11.20
C SER A 63 -8.27 -6.79 12.11
N ASP A 64 -8.85 -6.80 13.32
CA ASP A 64 -8.68 -7.95 14.22
C ASP A 64 -9.31 -9.23 13.64
N GLN A 65 -10.42 -9.09 12.90
CA GLN A 65 -10.99 -10.19 12.12
C GLN A 65 -10.03 -10.65 11.02
N GLY A 66 -9.44 -9.71 10.26
CA GLY A 66 -8.46 -10.03 9.22
C GLY A 66 -7.22 -10.74 9.77
N LYS A 67 -6.69 -10.29 10.92
CA LYS A 67 -5.56 -10.94 11.60
C LYS A 67 -5.91 -12.37 12.00
N ALA A 68 -7.14 -12.62 12.48
CA ALA A 68 -7.58 -13.96 12.83
C ALA A 68 -7.66 -14.89 11.60
N LEU A 69 -8.10 -14.38 10.46
CA LEU A 69 -8.10 -15.14 9.20
C LEU A 69 -6.68 -15.46 8.74
N VAL A 70 -5.79 -14.46 8.66
CA VAL A 70 -4.38 -14.65 8.27
C VAL A 70 -3.69 -15.67 9.18
N LYS A 71 -3.91 -15.60 10.49
CA LYS A 71 -3.34 -16.56 11.44
C LYS A 71 -3.78 -18.01 11.19
N LYS A 72 -5.00 -18.24 10.69
CA LYS A 72 -5.48 -19.60 10.38
C LYS A 72 -4.76 -20.20 9.17
N GLU A 73 -4.43 -19.36 8.19
CA GLU A 73 -3.74 -19.78 6.95
C GLU A 73 -2.22 -19.93 7.15
N LEU A 74 -1.64 -19.29 8.17
CA LEU A 74 -0.21 -19.40 8.47
C LEU A 74 0.20 -20.80 8.98
N PRO A 75 1.43 -21.27 8.70
CA PRO A 75 1.98 -22.47 9.31
C PRO A 75 1.97 -22.40 10.85
N LYS A 76 1.74 -23.53 11.54
CA LYS A 76 1.59 -23.62 13.01
C LYS A 76 2.63 -22.83 13.81
N LYS A 77 3.90 -22.83 13.38
CA LYS A 77 5.00 -22.09 14.03
C LYS A 77 4.82 -20.57 14.06
N HIS A 78 4.00 -20.00 13.18
CA HIS A 78 3.77 -18.56 13.04
C HIS A 78 2.41 -18.09 13.57
N GLN A 79 1.48 -19.01 13.88
CA GLN A 79 0.10 -18.65 14.26
C GLN A 79 -0.01 -17.86 15.57
N LYS A 80 0.96 -18.01 16.48
CA LYS A 80 1.02 -17.27 17.75
C LYS A 80 1.65 -15.87 17.62
N ALA A 81 2.26 -15.55 16.48
CA ALA A 81 2.89 -14.26 16.29
C ALA A 81 1.85 -13.12 16.21
N PRO A 82 2.15 -11.93 16.74
CA PRO A 82 1.28 -10.76 16.59
C PRO A 82 1.36 -10.22 15.17
N VAL A 83 0.47 -10.68 14.28
CA VAL A 83 0.38 -10.22 12.88
C VAL A 83 0.07 -8.72 12.83
N GLU A 84 0.88 -7.97 12.10
CA GLU A 84 0.73 -6.51 11.93
C GLU A 84 0.16 -6.17 10.55
N TYR A 85 0.82 -6.62 9.48
CA TYR A 85 0.43 -6.32 8.10
C TYR A 85 0.97 -7.36 7.11
N GLY A 86 0.38 -7.38 5.92
CA GLY A 86 0.88 -8.09 4.75
C GLY A 86 1.61 -7.15 3.80
N LEU A 87 2.58 -7.68 3.06
CA LEU A 87 3.28 -6.95 2.01
C LEU A 87 3.47 -7.85 0.80
N ASP A 88 2.78 -7.51 -0.28
CA ASP A 88 2.66 -8.35 -1.47
C ASP A 88 3.30 -7.65 -2.68
N TYR A 89 4.02 -8.42 -3.49
CA TYR A 89 4.61 -7.94 -4.74
C TYR A 89 3.79 -8.43 -5.93
N PHE A 90 3.05 -7.49 -6.52
CA PHE A 90 2.21 -7.73 -7.69
C PHE A 90 3.00 -7.47 -8.97
N VAL A 91 2.73 -8.30 -9.97
CA VAL A 91 3.20 -8.12 -11.34
C VAL A 91 2.01 -8.23 -12.28
N PHE A 92 1.84 -7.25 -13.15
CA PHE A 92 0.76 -7.14 -14.12
C PHE A 92 1.34 -7.12 -15.54
N ASP A 93 0.97 -8.10 -16.37
CA ASP A 93 1.24 -8.12 -17.81
C ASP A 93 0.11 -7.38 -18.52
N THR A 94 0.40 -6.16 -18.96
CA THR A 94 -0.59 -5.25 -19.58
C THR A 94 -1.04 -5.74 -20.94
N LYS A 95 -0.21 -6.52 -21.64
CA LYS A 95 -0.54 -7.08 -22.96
C LYS A 95 -1.50 -8.25 -22.84
N LYS A 96 -1.34 -9.07 -21.80
CA LYS A 96 -2.15 -10.30 -21.59
C LYS A 96 -3.36 -10.09 -20.69
N GLY A 97 -3.48 -8.96 -20.00
CA GLY A 97 -4.56 -8.73 -19.04
C GLY A 97 -4.49 -9.68 -17.84
N LYS A 98 -3.27 -10.07 -17.42
CA LYS A 98 -3.05 -11.06 -16.35
C LYS A 98 -2.13 -10.51 -15.28
N TYR A 99 -2.38 -10.91 -14.04
CA TYR A 99 -1.54 -10.56 -12.90
C TYR A 99 -0.99 -11.79 -12.19
N SER A 100 0.05 -11.59 -11.40
CA SER A 100 0.65 -12.61 -10.55
C SER A 100 1.12 -11.96 -9.25
N ILE A 101 0.87 -12.62 -8.12
CA ILE A 101 1.43 -12.24 -6.83
C ILE A 101 2.72 -13.02 -6.67
N LYS A 102 3.84 -12.38 -7.01
CA LYS A 102 5.15 -13.03 -7.02
C LYS A 102 5.65 -13.32 -5.61
N LEU A 103 5.29 -12.45 -4.67
CA LEU A 103 5.61 -12.57 -3.26
C LEU A 103 4.41 -12.13 -2.45
N ALA A 104 4.07 -12.89 -1.42
CA ALA A 104 3.14 -12.50 -0.37
C ALA A 104 3.82 -12.75 0.97
N SER A 105 3.92 -11.71 1.79
CA SER A 105 4.67 -11.75 3.04
C SER A 105 3.82 -11.27 4.20
N VAL A 106 3.98 -11.89 5.37
CA VAL A 106 3.33 -11.46 6.62
C VAL A 106 4.38 -10.96 7.59
N TYR A 107 4.11 -9.80 8.19
CA TYR A 107 5.00 -9.13 9.12
C TYR A 107 4.44 -9.13 10.55
N SER A 108 5.36 -9.21 11.51
CA SER A 108 5.11 -9.14 12.94
C SER A 108 6.29 -8.46 13.63
N ASN A 109 6.02 -7.49 14.50
CA ASN A 109 7.02 -6.68 15.19
C ASN A 109 8.09 -6.12 14.23
N GLY A 110 7.66 -5.61 13.07
CA GLY A 110 8.55 -5.08 12.04
C GLY A 110 9.42 -6.11 11.30
N LYS A 111 9.25 -7.42 11.54
CA LYS A 111 10.01 -8.49 10.88
C LYS A 111 9.11 -9.35 10.00
N GLU A 112 9.63 -9.79 8.86
CA GLU A 112 8.95 -10.77 8.01
C GLU A 112 8.97 -12.13 8.72
N ILE A 113 7.79 -12.68 9.01
CA ILE A 113 7.65 -13.98 9.69
C ILE A 113 7.25 -15.10 8.73
N TYR A 114 6.65 -14.75 7.59
CA TYR A 114 6.23 -15.70 6.58
C TYR A 114 6.32 -15.05 5.21
N ARG A 115 6.70 -15.84 4.21
CA ARG A 115 6.76 -15.46 2.81
C ARG A 115 6.40 -16.65 1.95
N GLU A 116 5.54 -16.42 0.98
CA GLU A 116 5.28 -17.33 -0.10
C GLU A 116 5.32 -16.60 -1.45
N GLY A 117 5.41 -17.35 -2.53
CA GLY A 117 5.42 -16.78 -3.87
C GLY A 117 4.67 -17.68 -4.84
N SER A 118 4.04 -17.08 -5.85
CA SER A 118 3.31 -17.81 -6.86
C SER A 118 3.91 -17.59 -8.25
N LYS A 119 3.97 -18.66 -9.05
CA LYS A 119 4.24 -18.59 -10.49
C LYS A 119 2.97 -18.47 -11.33
N LYS A 120 1.79 -18.59 -10.68
CA LYS A 120 0.50 -18.59 -11.35
C LYS A 120 0.17 -17.19 -11.88
N TRP A 121 -0.31 -17.14 -13.11
CA TRP A 121 -0.88 -15.95 -13.73
C TRP A 121 -2.40 -16.07 -13.72
N LEU A 122 -3.07 -15.06 -13.17
CA LEU A 122 -4.50 -14.99 -13.01
C LEU A 122 -5.06 -13.91 -13.94
N PRO A 123 -6.22 -14.15 -14.58
CA PRO A 123 -6.89 -13.12 -15.38
C PRO A 123 -7.37 -11.99 -14.46
N ILE A 124 -7.32 -10.76 -14.98
CA ILE A 124 -7.98 -9.63 -14.33
C ILE A 124 -9.44 -9.67 -14.72
N LYS A 125 -10.32 -9.57 -13.72
CA LYS A 125 -11.76 -9.48 -13.91
C LYS A 125 -12.29 -8.24 -13.21
N ASP A 126 -13.26 -7.58 -13.81
CA ASP A 126 -13.90 -6.41 -13.21
C ASP A 126 -14.55 -6.77 -11.88
N GLY A 127 -14.57 -5.81 -10.96
CA GLY A 127 -15.05 -5.99 -9.60
C GLY A 127 -14.11 -6.78 -8.66
N THR A 128 -12.97 -7.28 -9.15
CA THR A 128 -11.97 -7.94 -8.29
C THR A 128 -11.02 -6.94 -7.64
N ILE A 129 -10.46 -7.33 -6.48
CA ILE A 129 -9.40 -6.56 -5.80
C ILE A 129 -8.23 -6.28 -6.73
N ALA A 130 -7.83 -7.25 -7.56
CA ALA A 130 -6.74 -7.07 -8.52
C ALA A 130 -7.04 -5.95 -9.52
N ALA A 131 -8.26 -5.86 -10.04
CA ALA A 131 -8.67 -4.78 -10.93
C ALA A 131 -8.63 -3.41 -10.22
N VAL A 132 -9.10 -3.35 -8.97
CA VAL A 132 -9.07 -2.12 -8.15
C VAL A 132 -7.63 -1.64 -7.93
N LEU A 133 -6.72 -2.54 -7.54
CA LEU A 133 -5.31 -2.23 -7.32
C LEU A 133 -4.63 -1.73 -8.59
N ILE A 134 -4.89 -2.40 -9.73
CA ILE A 134 -4.31 -2.02 -11.03
C ILE A 134 -4.85 -0.67 -11.50
N ASN A 135 -6.13 -0.37 -11.27
CA ASN A 135 -6.70 0.94 -11.60
C ASN A 135 -6.00 2.05 -10.82
N GLU A 136 -5.70 1.84 -9.53
CA GLU A 136 -4.96 2.81 -8.72
C GLU A 136 -3.53 3.00 -9.22
N VAL A 137 -2.86 1.91 -9.60
CA VAL A 137 -1.52 1.95 -10.22
C VAL A 137 -1.54 2.71 -11.54
N ASN A 138 -2.54 2.48 -12.40
CA ASN A 138 -2.66 3.17 -13.68
C ASN A 138 -2.91 4.67 -13.51
N LYS A 139 -3.73 5.08 -12.53
CA LYS A 139 -3.89 6.50 -12.16
C LYS A 139 -2.55 7.11 -11.73
N ALA A 140 -1.83 6.42 -10.84
CA ALA A 140 -0.53 6.88 -10.37
C ALA A 140 0.50 7.05 -11.51
N LEU A 141 0.46 6.17 -12.51
CA LEU A 141 1.31 6.27 -13.71
C LEU A 141 0.88 7.41 -14.63
N ALA A 142 -0.43 7.61 -14.83
CA ALA A 142 -0.96 8.72 -15.63
C ALA A 142 -0.59 10.09 -15.02
N GLU A 143 -0.69 10.23 -13.70
CA GLU A 143 -0.30 11.45 -12.98
C GLU A 143 1.21 11.75 -13.08
N LYS A 144 2.06 10.73 -13.25
CA LYS A 144 3.52 10.92 -13.40
C LYS A 144 3.93 11.35 -14.81
N ASN A 145 3.11 11.03 -15.81
CA ASN A 145 3.40 11.30 -17.22
C ASN A 145 2.78 12.62 -17.73
N ASN A 146 1.95 13.27 -16.92
CA ASN A 146 1.40 14.62 -17.15
C ASN A 146 2.27 15.66 -16.43
#